data_AF-A0AAE9YBT0-F1
#
_entry.id   AF-A0AAE9YBT0-F1
#
_cell.length_a   1.000
_cell.length_b   1.000
_cell.length_c   1.000
_cell.angle_alpha   90.00
_cell.angle_beta   90.00
_cell.angle_gamma   90.00
#
_symmetry.space_group_name_H-M   'P 1'
#
loop_
_entity.id
_entity.type
_entity.pdbx_description
1 polymer ?
#
loop_
_entity_poly.entity_id
_entity_poly.type
_entity_poly.pdbx_seq_one_letter_code
_entity_poly.pdbx_strand_id
1 'polypeptide(L)'
;MSGDRTPGTTDDGRWVVVDGRRWRATDPSIPEAFRRELVEELMSARRAVGAARRADDGAAEAEARARVQDAKVALGERGRAWWEEPTEDEAASRLRAAVLALARNRGEGSTICPSDAARAVGGEGWRSSMDAARTAVRTLASEGEVVVLQGGEVIDAAGRWRGPVRVRIVAEGG
;
A
#
# COMPACT_ATOMS: atom_id res chain seq x y z
N MET A 1 -1.75 -33.73 18.60
CA MET A 1 -1.40 -32.59 19.48
C MET A 1 -1.46 -31.33 18.63
N SER A 2 -2.55 -30.57 18.71
CA SER A 2 -2.61 -29.24 18.08
C SER A 2 -1.85 -28.30 18.98
N GLY A 3 -0.60 -28.01 18.60
CA GLY A 3 0.16 -26.93 19.23
C GLY A 3 -0.64 -25.63 19.11
N ASP A 4 -0.61 -24.83 20.17
CA ASP A 4 -1.17 -23.50 20.20
C ASP A 4 -0.66 -22.72 18.97
N ARG A 5 -1.57 -22.40 18.04
CA ARG A 5 -1.28 -21.71 16.77
C ARG A 5 -1.19 -20.19 16.97
N THR A 6 -1.17 -19.73 18.22
CA THR A 6 -1.09 -18.30 18.52
C THR A 6 0.23 -17.74 18.02
N PRO A 7 0.21 -16.75 17.10
CA PRO A 7 1.42 -16.12 16.63
C PRO A 7 2.16 -15.46 17.81
N GLY A 8 3.43 -15.79 17.99
CA GLY A 8 4.31 -15.07 18.91
C GLY A 8 5.03 -13.94 18.18
N THR A 9 5.46 -12.90 18.90
CA THR A 9 6.33 -11.85 18.36
C THR A 9 7.72 -11.97 19.00
N THR A 10 8.79 -11.73 18.24
CA THR A 10 10.15 -11.68 18.81
C THR A 10 10.33 -10.47 19.72
N ASP A 11 11.28 -10.53 20.66
CA ASP A 11 11.54 -9.45 21.63
C ASP A 11 11.87 -8.11 20.95
N ASP A 12 12.52 -8.15 19.78
CA ASP A 12 12.84 -6.97 18.97
C ASP A 12 11.64 -6.42 18.17
N GLY A 13 10.49 -7.09 18.22
CA GLY A 13 9.27 -6.72 17.49
C GLY A 13 9.33 -6.92 15.97
N ARG A 14 10.45 -7.41 15.43
CA ARG A 14 10.70 -7.46 13.97
C ARG A 14 10.02 -8.62 13.28
N TRP A 15 9.71 -9.68 14.02
CA TRP A 15 9.19 -10.92 13.48
C TRP A 15 7.96 -11.40 14.23
N VAL A 16 6.99 -11.88 13.46
CA VAL A 16 5.91 -12.75 13.92
C VAL A 16 6.33 -14.19 13.64
N VAL A 17 6.20 -15.07 14.62
CA VAL A 17 6.54 -16.50 14.54
C VAL A 17 5.24 -17.31 14.50
N VAL A 18 5.04 -18.06 13.43
CA VAL A 18 3.89 -18.96 13.24
C VAL A 18 4.43 -20.33 12.85
N ASP A 19 4.08 -21.36 13.62
CA ASP A 19 4.56 -22.75 13.42
C ASP A 19 6.09 -22.83 13.26
N GLY A 20 6.82 -22.05 14.06
CA GLY A 20 8.30 -21.98 14.02
C GLY A 20 8.87 -21.18 12.84
N ARG A 21 8.05 -20.72 11.90
CA ARG A 21 8.48 -19.88 10.77
C ARG A 21 8.36 -18.40 11.12
N ARG A 22 9.42 -17.64 10.81
CA ARG A 22 9.46 -16.19 10.96
C ARG A 22 8.87 -15.49 9.74
N TRP A 23 8.02 -14.52 10.01
CA TRP A 23 7.41 -13.59 9.05
C TRP A 23 7.69 -12.18 9.54
N ARG A 24 8.04 -11.26 8.64
CA ARG A 24 8.30 -9.88 9.04
C ARG A 24 7.04 -9.25 9.61
N ALA A 25 7.15 -8.66 10.79
CA ALA A 25 6.05 -7.93 11.41
C ALA A 25 5.74 -6.65 10.63
N THR A 26 4.49 -6.19 10.71
CA THR A 26 4.10 -4.88 10.19
C THR A 26 4.95 -3.79 10.84
N ASP A 27 5.43 -2.85 10.04
CA ASP A 27 6.23 -1.72 10.50
C ASP A 27 5.50 -0.95 11.62
N PRO A 28 6.08 -0.87 12.84
CA PRO A 28 5.41 -0.24 13.97
C PRO A 28 5.28 1.29 13.82
N SER A 29 6.05 1.92 12.94
CA SER A 29 6.02 3.37 12.73
C SER A 29 4.81 3.85 11.92
N ILE A 30 4.08 2.94 11.27
CA ILE A 30 2.85 3.26 10.54
C ILE A 30 1.79 3.74 11.54
N PRO A 31 1.26 4.98 11.39
CA PRO A 31 0.20 5.47 12.26
C PRO A 31 -1.04 4.57 12.21
N GLU A 32 -1.69 4.36 13.36
CA GLU A 32 -2.74 3.35 13.51
C GLU A 32 -3.90 3.50 12.51
N ALA A 33 -4.29 4.73 12.18
CA ALA A 33 -5.32 4.97 11.18
C ALA A 33 -4.96 4.39 9.80
N PHE A 34 -3.73 4.61 9.34
CA PHE A 34 -3.24 4.07 8.07
C PHE A 34 -2.98 2.57 8.16
N ARG A 35 -2.47 2.06 9.29
CA ARG A 35 -2.32 0.62 9.52
C ARG A 35 -3.65 -0.09 9.35
N ARG A 36 -4.72 0.43 9.96
CA ARG A 36 -6.06 -0.13 9.85
C ARG A 36 -6.53 -0.16 8.39
N GLU A 37 -6.44 0.97 7.67
CA GLU A 37 -6.83 1.03 6.25
C GLU A 37 -6.05 0.01 5.38
N LEU A 38 -4.74 -0.13 5.62
CA LEU A 38 -3.91 -1.08 4.87
C LEU A 38 -4.23 -2.55 5.20
N VAL A 39 -4.55 -2.86 6.47
CA VAL A 39 -4.99 -4.20 6.89
C VAL A 39 -6.37 -4.51 6.32
N GLU A 40 -7.29 -3.56 6.30
CA GLU A 40 -8.61 -3.69 5.68
C GLU A 40 -8.50 -4.05 4.19
N GLU A 41 -7.67 -3.31 3.43
CA GLU A 41 -7.41 -3.63 2.02
C GLU A 41 -6.73 -4.99 1.86
N LEU A 42 -5.74 -5.33 2.71
CA LEU A 42 -5.09 -6.65 2.67
C LEU A 42 -6.12 -7.79 2.83
N MET A 43 -7.06 -7.65 3.76
CA MET A 43 -8.10 -8.64 3.98
C MET A 43 -9.11 -8.67 2.83
N SER A 44 -9.46 -7.51 2.28
CA SER A 44 -10.30 -7.39 1.08
C SER A 44 -9.68 -8.12 -0.11
N ALA A 45 -8.42 -7.82 -0.42
CA ALA A 45 -7.66 -8.44 -1.50
C ALA A 45 -7.51 -9.96 -1.31
N ARG A 46 -7.27 -10.44 -0.09
CA ARG A 46 -7.24 -11.89 0.21
C ARG A 46 -8.58 -12.58 -0.07
N ARG A 47 -9.70 -11.93 0.26
CA ARG A 47 -11.04 -12.46 -0.06
C ARG A 47 -11.25 -12.50 -1.57
N ALA A 48 -10.80 -11.47 -2.31
CA ALA A 48 -10.86 -11.42 -3.77
C ALA A 48 -10.05 -12.56 -4.41
N VAL A 49 -8.83 -12.87 -3.93
CA VAL A 49 -8.06 -14.06 -4.39
C VAL A 49 -8.88 -15.33 -4.21
N GLY A 50 -9.53 -15.51 -3.05
CA GLY A 50 -10.37 -16.67 -2.80
C GLY A 50 -11.60 -16.74 -3.71
N ALA A 51 -12.21 -15.60 -4.04
CA ALA A 51 -13.35 -15.52 -4.94
C ALA A 51 -12.95 -15.85 -6.38
N ALA A 52 -11.87 -15.24 -6.89
CA ALA A 52 -11.34 -15.49 -8.23
C ALA A 52 -11.00 -16.97 -8.45
N ARG A 53 -10.32 -17.60 -7.48
CA ARG A 53 -10.03 -19.05 -7.53
C ARG A 53 -11.27 -19.93 -7.58
N ARG A 54 -12.35 -19.56 -6.87
CA ARG A 54 -13.62 -20.32 -6.92
C ARG A 54 -14.32 -20.14 -8.27
N ALA A 55 -14.12 -19.00 -8.92
CA ALA A 55 -14.63 -18.70 -10.24
C ALA A 55 -13.74 -19.23 -11.38
N ASP A 56 -12.57 -19.80 -11.06
CA ASP A 56 -11.51 -20.15 -12.03
C ASP A 56 -11.10 -18.97 -12.94
N ASP A 57 -11.13 -17.76 -12.37
CA ASP A 57 -10.77 -16.52 -13.06
C ASP A 57 -9.30 -16.18 -12.77
N GLY A 58 -8.42 -16.56 -13.70
CA GLY A 58 -7.00 -16.31 -13.59
C GLY A 58 -6.61 -14.82 -13.62
N ALA A 59 -7.38 -13.99 -14.32
CA ALA A 59 -7.11 -12.56 -14.43
C ALA A 59 -7.44 -11.86 -13.10
N ALA A 60 -8.65 -12.10 -12.57
CA ALA A 60 -9.05 -11.59 -11.26
C ALA A 60 -8.16 -12.14 -10.13
N GLU A 61 -7.66 -13.37 -10.24
CA GLU A 61 -6.71 -13.92 -9.27
C GLU A 61 -5.38 -13.16 -9.30
N ALA A 62 -4.85 -12.88 -10.49
CA ALA A 62 -3.59 -12.15 -10.65
C ALA A 62 -3.69 -10.72 -10.09
N GLU A 63 -4.77 -10.01 -10.42
CA GLU A 63 -5.07 -8.66 -9.93
C GLU A 63 -5.21 -8.65 -8.40
N ALA A 64 -6.02 -9.55 -7.83
CA ALA A 64 -6.18 -9.65 -6.38
C ALA A 64 -4.87 -9.98 -5.64
N ARG A 65 -3.97 -10.75 -6.27
CA ARG A 65 -2.63 -11.02 -5.72
C ARG A 65 -1.70 -9.81 -5.78
N ALA A 66 -1.79 -8.99 -6.84
CA ALA A 66 -1.07 -7.73 -6.92
C ALA A 66 -1.52 -6.78 -5.78
N ARG A 67 -2.83 -6.71 -5.51
CA ARG A 67 -3.37 -5.95 -4.36
C ARG A 67 -2.86 -6.46 -3.01
N VAL A 68 -2.76 -7.78 -2.81
CA VAL A 68 -2.13 -8.36 -1.62
C VAL A 68 -0.65 -7.98 -1.52
N GLN A 69 0.07 -7.95 -2.65
CA GLN A 69 1.47 -7.54 -2.68
C GLN A 69 1.61 -6.07 -2.26
N ASP A 70 0.82 -5.16 -2.84
CA ASP A 70 0.85 -3.74 -2.53
C ASP A 70 0.57 -3.49 -1.05
N ALA A 71 -0.52 -4.05 -0.51
CA ALA A 71 -0.87 -3.86 0.90
C ALA A 71 0.25 -4.38 1.84
N LYS A 72 0.86 -5.53 1.53
CA LYS A 72 1.98 -6.07 2.32
C LYS A 72 3.25 -5.26 2.21
N VAL A 73 3.56 -4.72 1.04
CA VAL A 73 4.71 -3.82 0.86
C VAL A 73 4.48 -2.52 1.63
N ALA A 74 3.28 -1.93 1.54
CA ALA A 74 2.92 -0.72 2.29
C ALA A 74 3.03 -0.93 3.81
N LEU A 75 2.49 -2.05 4.32
CA LEU A 75 2.60 -2.49 5.72
C LEU A 75 4.04 -2.77 6.16
N GLY A 76 5.00 -2.80 5.24
CA GLY A 76 6.39 -3.13 5.53
C GLY A 76 6.60 -4.62 5.76
N GLU A 77 5.65 -5.50 5.44
CA GLU A 77 5.77 -6.97 5.56
C GLU A 77 6.55 -7.59 4.38
N ARG A 78 6.66 -6.88 3.26
CA ARG A 78 7.42 -7.26 2.05
C ARG A 78 8.22 -6.09 1.47
N GLY A 79 9.22 -6.39 0.62
CA GLY A 79 10.22 -5.42 0.15
C GLY A 79 11.38 -5.26 1.14
N ARG A 80 12.01 -4.09 1.18
CA ARG A 80 13.07 -3.80 2.16
C ARG A 80 12.54 -3.91 3.59
N ALA A 81 13.36 -4.39 4.52
CA ALA A 81 12.96 -4.45 5.92
C ALA A 81 12.92 -3.05 6.52
N TRP A 82 11.86 -2.74 7.28
CA TRP A 82 11.64 -1.38 7.80
C TRP A 82 12.66 -0.93 8.86
N TRP A 83 13.48 -1.83 9.38
CA TRP A 83 14.61 -1.51 10.27
C TRP A 83 15.93 -1.31 9.53
N GLU A 84 15.92 -1.32 8.20
CA GLU A 84 17.08 -1.08 7.36
C GLU A 84 16.86 0.16 6.50
N GLU A 85 17.95 0.88 6.19
CA GLU A 85 17.89 2.07 5.34
C GLU A 85 17.55 1.69 3.89
N PRO A 86 16.40 2.10 3.33
CA PRO A 86 16.01 1.74 1.98
C PRO A 86 16.86 2.47 0.94
N THR A 87 17.04 1.84 -0.23
CA THR A 87 17.45 2.61 -1.42
C THR A 87 16.32 3.53 -1.88
N GLU A 88 16.63 4.49 -2.76
CA GLU A 88 15.61 5.36 -3.34
C GLU A 88 14.52 4.57 -4.06
N ASP A 89 14.89 3.52 -4.82
CA ASP A 89 13.96 2.65 -5.54
C ASP A 89 13.06 1.82 -4.59
N GLU A 90 13.62 1.34 -3.48
CA GLU A 90 12.86 0.61 -2.46
C GLU A 90 11.85 1.52 -1.75
N ALA A 91 12.28 2.74 -1.41
CA ALA A 91 11.41 3.75 -0.83
C ALA A 91 10.28 4.15 -1.81
N ALA A 92 10.63 4.39 -3.08
CA ALA A 92 9.66 4.71 -4.13
C ALA A 92 8.66 3.56 -4.35
N SER A 93 9.12 2.32 -4.37
CA SER A 93 8.26 1.13 -4.49
C SER A 93 7.28 1.02 -3.33
N ARG A 94 7.74 1.28 -2.09
CA ARG A 94 6.88 1.27 -0.91
C ARG A 94 5.84 2.39 -0.92
N LEU A 95 6.20 3.58 -1.41
CA LEU A 95 5.27 4.70 -1.58
C LEU A 95 4.22 4.41 -2.65
N ARG A 96 4.59 3.83 -3.79
CA ARG A 96 3.63 3.42 -4.84
C ARG A 96 2.62 2.41 -4.30
N ALA A 97 3.10 1.37 -3.63
CA ALA A 97 2.26 0.37 -2.97
C ALA A 97 1.29 1.01 -1.96
N ALA A 98 1.76 1.97 -1.15
CA ALA A 98 0.91 2.68 -0.19
C ALA A 98 -0.16 3.55 -0.87
N VAL A 99 0.17 4.25 -1.96
CA VAL A 99 -0.81 5.01 -2.75
C VAL A 99 -1.92 4.10 -3.26
N LEU A 100 -1.56 2.97 -3.89
CA LEU A 100 -2.52 2.04 -4.46
C LEU A 100 -3.39 1.38 -3.40
N ALA A 101 -2.78 0.87 -2.32
CA ALA A 101 -3.51 0.20 -1.24
C ALA A 101 -4.50 1.14 -0.53
N LEU A 102 -4.07 2.36 -0.20
CA LEU A 102 -4.96 3.34 0.45
C LEU A 102 -6.07 3.82 -0.48
N ALA A 103 -5.76 4.07 -1.77
CA ALA A 103 -6.77 4.49 -2.74
C ALA A 103 -7.82 3.40 -2.96
N ARG A 104 -7.41 2.13 -3.08
CA ARG A 104 -8.33 0.99 -3.20
C ARG A 104 -9.18 0.81 -1.95
N ASN A 105 -8.59 0.91 -0.75
CA ASN A 105 -9.35 0.78 0.50
C ASN A 105 -10.49 1.80 0.60
N ARG A 106 -10.24 3.05 0.19
CA ARG A 106 -11.24 4.12 0.25
C ARG A 106 -12.29 4.05 -0.87
N GLY A 107 -12.01 3.33 -1.94
CA GLY A 107 -12.94 3.05 -3.05
C GLY A 107 -13.01 4.13 -4.14
N GLU A 108 -13.70 3.82 -5.23
CA GLU A 108 -13.72 4.53 -6.52
C GLU A 108 -14.26 5.98 -6.45
N GLY A 109 -15.09 6.30 -5.46
CA GLY A 109 -15.61 7.65 -5.22
C GLY A 109 -14.76 8.49 -4.27
N SER A 110 -13.78 7.89 -3.61
CA SER A 110 -12.96 8.54 -2.60
C SER A 110 -11.60 8.92 -3.15
N THR A 111 -10.91 9.77 -2.39
CA THR A 111 -9.55 10.18 -2.75
C THR A 111 -8.61 10.06 -1.56
N ILE A 112 -7.32 9.92 -1.88
CA ILE A 112 -6.21 10.18 -0.96
C ILE A 112 -5.46 11.44 -1.40
N CYS A 113 -4.47 11.87 -0.65
CA CYS A 113 -3.44 12.79 -1.15
C CYS A 113 -2.04 12.15 -1.04
N PRO A 114 -1.00 12.70 -1.71
CA PRO A 114 0.36 12.16 -1.60
C PRO A 114 0.88 12.10 -0.16
N SER A 115 0.45 13.03 0.71
CA SER A 115 0.86 13.00 2.11
C SER A 115 0.24 11.86 2.91
N ASP A 116 -0.86 11.25 2.47
CA ASP A 116 -1.40 10.05 3.11
C ASP A 116 -0.40 8.89 2.97
N ALA A 117 0.12 8.65 1.76
CA ALA A 117 1.15 7.64 1.52
C ALA A 117 2.46 7.96 2.24
N ALA A 118 2.91 9.23 2.21
CA ALA A 118 4.11 9.65 2.93
C ALA A 118 3.98 9.41 4.44
N ARG A 119 2.85 9.79 5.06
CA ARG A 119 2.59 9.56 6.49
C ARG A 119 2.47 8.08 6.83
N ALA A 120 1.93 7.28 5.92
CA ALA A 120 1.79 5.84 6.14
C ALA A 120 3.15 5.15 6.23
N VAL A 121 4.17 5.55 5.44
CA VAL A 121 5.42 4.77 5.33
C VAL A 121 6.69 5.52 5.73
N GLY A 122 6.63 6.82 5.97
CA GLY A 122 7.79 7.67 6.30
C GLY A 122 8.03 7.89 7.80
N GLY A 123 7.24 7.27 8.68
CA GLY A 123 7.36 7.40 10.13
C GLY A 123 7.34 8.85 10.63
N GLU A 124 8.08 9.15 11.69
CA GLU A 124 8.25 10.51 12.24
C GLU A 124 8.83 11.51 11.21
N GLY A 125 9.65 11.00 10.28
CA GLY A 125 10.33 11.78 9.25
C GLY A 125 9.51 12.04 7.98
N TRP A 126 8.25 11.63 7.90
CA TRP A 126 7.48 11.54 6.65
C TRP A 126 7.49 12.77 5.74
N ARG A 127 7.74 13.98 6.29
CA ARG A 127 7.86 15.21 5.51
C ARG A 127 8.98 15.15 4.48
N SER A 128 10.09 14.48 4.77
CA SER A 128 11.20 14.31 3.81
C SER A 128 10.79 13.41 2.62
N SER A 129 9.82 12.52 2.82
CA SER A 129 9.30 11.63 1.77
C SER A 129 8.28 12.31 0.85
N MET A 130 7.93 13.58 1.06
CA MET A 130 6.87 14.26 0.30
C MET A 130 7.17 14.36 -1.21
N ASP A 131 8.41 14.63 -1.58
CA ASP A 131 8.80 14.72 -3.00
C ASP A 131 8.76 13.33 -3.65
N ALA A 132 9.30 12.32 -2.96
CA ALA A 132 9.20 10.92 -3.39
C ALA A 132 7.74 10.45 -3.52
N ALA A 133 6.85 10.86 -2.60
CA ALA A 133 5.43 10.51 -2.67
C ALA A 133 4.74 11.18 -3.87
N ARG A 134 5.06 12.44 -4.17
CA ARG A 134 4.57 13.12 -5.38
C ARG A 134 5.08 12.43 -6.64
N THR A 135 6.36 12.04 -6.68
CA THR A 135 6.94 11.28 -7.79
C THR A 135 6.24 9.93 -7.97
N ALA A 136 6.02 9.18 -6.89
CA ALA A 136 5.29 7.91 -6.93
C ALA A 136 3.88 8.07 -7.53
N VAL A 137 3.15 9.12 -7.14
CA VAL A 137 1.82 9.42 -7.72
C VAL A 137 1.93 9.77 -9.21
N ARG A 138 2.95 10.53 -9.64
CA ARG A 138 3.16 10.83 -11.08
C ARG A 138 3.41 9.56 -11.87
N THR A 139 4.28 8.69 -11.37
CA THR A 139 4.59 7.40 -12.02
C THR A 139 3.32 6.57 -12.18
N LEU A 140 2.57 6.36 -11.10
CA LEU A 140 1.31 5.60 -11.15
C LEU A 140 0.29 6.22 -12.10
N ALA A 141 0.20 7.55 -12.16
CA ALA A 141 -0.72 8.21 -13.07
C ALA A 141 -0.27 8.09 -14.54
N SER A 142 1.04 8.10 -14.82
CA SER A 142 1.57 7.85 -16.17
C SER A 142 1.39 6.40 -16.62
N GLU A 143 1.34 5.46 -15.67
CA GLU A 143 1.05 4.04 -15.90
C GLU A 143 -0.45 3.76 -16.04
N GLY A 144 -1.32 4.74 -15.77
CA GLY A 144 -2.78 4.59 -15.87
C GLY A 144 -3.43 3.94 -14.64
N GLU A 145 -2.69 3.73 -13.55
CA GLU A 145 -3.18 3.09 -12.32
C GLU A 145 -4.05 4.02 -11.47
N VAL A 146 -3.74 5.32 -11.50
CA VAL A 146 -4.45 6.35 -10.74
C VAL A 146 -4.72 7.57 -11.61
N VAL A 147 -5.72 8.36 -11.25
CA VAL A 147 -5.84 9.73 -11.78
C VAL A 147 -5.64 10.76 -10.67
N VAL A 148 -5.04 11.89 -11.06
CA VAL A 148 -4.74 13.01 -10.17
C VAL A 148 -5.79 14.10 -10.38
N LEU A 149 -6.32 14.60 -9.27
CA LEU A 149 -7.30 15.69 -9.27
C LEU A 149 -6.76 16.91 -8.53
N GLN A 150 -7.12 18.10 -9.00
CA GLN A 150 -6.86 19.36 -8.30
C GLN A 150 -8.09 20.26 -8.42
N GLY A 151 -8.65 20.66 -7.27
CA GLY A 151 -9.92 21.40 -7.26
C GLY A 151 -11.13 20.59 -7.76
N GLY A 152 -11.05 19.25 -7.75
CA GLY A 152 -12.10 18.34 -8.23
C GLY A 152 -11.95 17.93 -9.70
N GLU A 153 -11.13 18.64 -10.48
CA GLU A 153 -10.89 18.35 -11.89
C GLU A 153 -9.71 17.41 -12.07
N VAL A 154 -9.81 16.48 -13.03
CA VAL A 154 -8.68 15.63 -13.44
C VAL A 154 -7.64 16.50 -14.13
N ILE A 155 -6.38 16.39 -13.69
CA ILE A 155 -5.26 17.15 -14.24
C ILE A 155 -4.21 16.23 -14.88
N ASP A 156 -3.42 16.80 -15.79
CA ASP A 156 -2.27 16.11 -16.37
C ASP A 156 -1.21 15.78 -15.29
N ALA A 157 -0.84 14.51 -15.24
CA ALA A 157 0.18 14.00 -14.33
C ALA A 157 1.60 14.46 -14.67
N ALA A 158 1.89 14.76 -15.93
CA ALA A 158 3.17 15.34 -16.35
C ALA A 158 3.25 16.85 -16.08
N GLY A 159 2.08 17.49 -15.92
CA GLY A 159 1.96 18.92 -15.67
C GLY A 159 2.52 19.39 -14.32
N ARG A 160 2.73 20.71 -14.21
CA ARG A 160 3.13 21.35 -12.95
C ARG A 160 1.96 21.39 -11.97
N TRP A 161 2.13 20.76 -10.81
CA TRP A 161 1.14 20.81 -9.73
C TRP A 161 1.43 22.01 -8.81
N ARG A 162 0.39 22.74 -8.40
CA ARG A 162 0.52 23.84 -7.43
C ARG A 162 -0.46 23.58 -6.29
N GLY A 163 0.09 23.37 -5.09
CA GLY A 163 -0.72 23.13 -3.89
C GLY A 163 -1.16 21.67 -3.71
N PRO A 164 -2.27 21.44 -2.99
CA PRO A 164 -2.81 20.12 -2.71
C PRO A 164 -3.36 19.44 -3.96
N VAL A 165 -3.03 18.16 -4.12
CA VAL A 165 -3.62 17.28 -5.15
C VAL A 165 -4.29 16.09 -4.47
N ARG A 166 -5.28 15.52 -5.15
CA ARG A 166 -6.00 14.33 -4.74
C ARG A 166 -5.73 13.20 -5.73
N VAL A 167 -5.80 11.97 -5.27
CA VAL A 167 -5.53 10.77 -6.07
C VAL A 167 -6.68 9.80 -5.86
N ARG A 168 -7.22 9.25 -6.95
CA ARG A 168 -8.15 8.12 -6.91
C ARG A 168 -7.62 6.99 -7.78
N ILE A 169 -7.97 5.76 -7.42
CA ILE A 169 -7.70 4.59 -8.27
C ILE A 169 -8.50 4.75 -9.57
N VAL A 170 -7.94 4.31 -10.71
CA VAL A 170 -8.74 4.13 -11.92
C VAL A 170 -9.58 2.87 -11.70
N ALA A 171 -10.91 3.00 -11.77
CA ALA A 171 -11.77 1.83 -11.77
C ALA A 171 -11.43 1.01 -13.02
N GLU A 172 -11.15 -0.28 -12.86
CA GLU A 172 -10.96 -1.15 -14.01
C GLU A 172 -12.25 -1.13 -14.82
N GLY A 173 -12.13 -0.83 -16.12
CA GLY A 173 -13.28 -0.64 -17.00
C GLY A 173 -14.21 -1.85 -16.96
N GLY A 174 -15.50 -1.58 -16.72
CA GLY A 174 -16.58 -2.50 -17.08
C GLY A 174 -16.75 -2.63 -18.59
#